data_AF-A0A9P1AGS5-F1
#
_entry.id   AF-A0A9P1AGS5-F1
#
_cell.length_a   1.000
_cell.length_b   1.000
_cell.length_c   1.000
_cell.angle_alpha   90.00
_cell.angle_beta   90.00
_cell.angle_gamma   90.00
#
_symmetry.space_group_name_H-M   'P 1'
#
loop_
_entity.id
_entity.type
_entity.pdbx_description
1 polymer ?
#
loop_
_entity_poly.entity_id
_entity_poly.type
_entity_poly.pdbx_seq_one_letter_code
_entity_poly.pdbx_strand_id
1 'polypeptide(L)'
;MLEEPPNYLHSRQSITGCAVIIKTSTGNFQKYINGDDLHIGISDSFTVVHSFWNHGVLSESDNWADSIVVCGLLPFFFNNSEWFDSSLISFLQLYSSEYNYRNYDDWNWNCFDFVLNFLKFINFGNYTKLVICTSLYQMAEFLEDFGSNDVNRTVDRNDFRTNQFQIFTHEYRDKSNPACCAENGNDHSKCAKEEASVRNSKKEIVNITRKLQKALISLEMMNNSGAVVNVLEAIRFINAQLRELIVKNSSEFSATTIPLPEYDEMDMKCFLGDEQIANSQIANSQSIMQLVNEDVIKTKNELNLTVAQAELLLREFEKLKMENQRATRIINVAYFNYY
;
A
#
# COMPACT_ATOMS: atom_id res chain seq x y z
N MET A 1 27.60 40.69 -4.96
CA MET A 1 26.58 40.71 -3.89
C MET A 1 25.57 39.67 -4.29
N LEU A 2 25.71 38.48 -3.71
CA LEU A 2 24.80 37.36 -3.93
C LEU A 2 23.72 37.50 -2.85
N GLU A 3 22.48 37.67 -3.28
CA GLU A 3 21.32 37.66 -2.39
C GLU A 3 21.12 36.23 -1.86
N GLU A 4 21.03 36.11 -0.54
CA GLU A 4 20.76 34.85 0.14
C GLU A 4 19.31 34.39 -0.14
N PRO A 5 19.08 33.08 -0.33
CA PRO A 5 17.73 32.55 -0.49
C PRO A 5 16.95 32.60 0.85
N PRO A 6 15.62 32.74 0.81
CA PRO A 6 14.81 32.92 2.01
C PRO A 6 14.83 31.65 2.87
N ASN A 7 15.22 31.82 4.14
CA ASN A 7 15.15 30.81 5.19
C ASN A 7 13.71 30.32 5.40
N TYR A 8 13.39 29.15 4.84
CA TYR A 8 12.18 28.40 5.17
C TYR A 8 12.56 27.14 5.96
N LEU A 9 12.87 27.29 7.25
CA LEU A 9 12.79 26.19 8.20
C LEU A 9 12.59 26.73 9.62
N HIS A 10 11.53 26.25 10.27
CA HIS A 10 11.25 26.34 11.71
C HIS A 10 10.89 27.72 12.28
N SER A 11 9.79 28.31 11.81
CA SER A 11 8.98 29.14 12.72
C SER A 11 7.73 28.36 13.11
N ARG A 12 7.42 28.30 14.41
CA ARG A 12 6.03 28.12 14.86
C ARG A 12 5.21 29.07 14.00
N GLN A 13 4.32 28.58 13.14
CA GLN A 13 3.47 29.44 12.34
C GLN A 13 2.64 30.25 13.34
N SER A 14 3.00 31.50 13.58
CA SER A 14 2.10 32.43 14.24
C SER A 14 0.86 32.47 13.37
N ILE A 15 -0.31 32.11 13.92
CA ILE A 15 -1.59 32.13 13.22
C ILE A 15 -1.62 33.37 12.30
N THR A 16 -1.56 33.14 10.99
CA THR A 16 -1.55 34.25 10.04
C THR A 16 -2.99 34.70 9.88
N GLY A 17 -3.30 35.95 10.21
CA GLY A 17 -4.65 36.48 10.04
C GLY A 17 -5.09 36.50 8.57
N CYS A 18 -6.40 36.62 8.35
CA CYS A 18 -7.03 36.65 7.03
C CYS A 18 -6.73 35.40 6.19
N ALA A 19 -6.89 34.21 6.77
CA ALA A 19 -6.56 32.96 6.11
C ALA A 19 -7.52 31.81 6.46
N VAL A 20 -7.65 30.84 5.54
CA VAL A 20 -8.23 29.54 5.84
C VAL A 20 -7.16 28.69 6.52
N ILE A 21 -7.52 28.13 7.68
CA ILE A 21 -6.61 27.35 8.50
C ILE A 21 -7.25 26.01 8.89
N ILE A 22 -6.42 25.01 9.15
CA ILE A 22 -6.84 23.66 9.53
C ILE A 22 -6.06 23.19 10.75
N LYS A 23 -6.71 22.44 11.63
CA LYS A 23 -6.10 21.78 12.78
C LYS A 23 -6.59 20.34 12.92
N THR A 24 -5.88 19.53 13.68
CA THR A 24 -6.41 18.25 14.13
C THR A 24 -7.49 18.48 15.18
N SER A 25 -8.57 17.69 15.14
CA SER A 25 -9.65 17.76 16.14
C SER A 25 -9.18 17.33 17.52
N THR A 26 -8.15 16.48 17.59
CA THR A 26 -7.47 16.10 18.83
C THR A 26 -5.95 16.21 18.68
N GLY A 27 -5.26 16.68 19.72
CA GLY A 27 -3.79 16.71 19.75
C GLY A 27 -3.17 17.73 18.79
N ASN A 28 -2.13 17.29 18.07
CA ASN A 28 -1.39 18.11 17.10
C ASN A 28 -1.03 17.28 15.86
N PHE A 29 -0.62 17.94 14.78
CA PHE A 29 -0.27 17.27 13.52
C PHE A 29 0.89 16.28 13.61
N GLN A 30 1.73 16.33 14.65
CA GLN A 30 2.82 15.35 14.83
C GLN A 30 2.31 13.97 15.28
N LYS A 31 1.12 13.92 15.88
CA LYS A 31 0.47 12.68 16.34
C LYS A 31 -0.70 12.27 15.46
N TYR A 32 -0.96 13.05 14.41
CA TYR A 32 -2.02 12.79 13.46
C TYR A 32 -1.79 11.45 12.78
N ILE A 33 -2.79 10.59 12.80
CA ILE A 33 -2.84 9.37 12.01
C ILE A 33 -4.00 9.48 11.01
N ASN A 34 -3.89 8.77 9.89
CA ASN A 34 -4.97 8.72 8.91
C ASN A 34 -6.26 8.21 9.58
N GLY A 35 -7.36 8.92 9.35
CA GLY A 35 -8.66 8.67 9.98
C GLY A 35 -8.94 9.55 11.20
N ASP A 36 -7.97 10.32 11.69
CA ASP A 36 -8.23 11.35 12.69
C ASP A 36 -9.05 12.50 12.07
N ASP A 37 -10.03 13.00 12.84
CA ASP A 37 -10.84 14.13 12.41
C ASP A 37 -10.01 15.41 12.28
N LEU A 38 -10.29 16.18 11.23
CA LEU A 38 -9.73 17.50 11.00
C LEU A 38 -10.80 18.58 11.19
N HIS A 39 -10.37 19.73 11.69
CA HIS A 39 -11.23 20.90 11.87
C HIS A 39 -10.68 22.10 11.11
N ILE A 40 -11.54 22.79 10.37
CA ILE A 40 -11.17 23.89 9.48
C ILE A 40 -11.92 25.16 9.86
N GLY A 41 -11.26 26.31 9.70
CA GLY A 41 -11.80 27.60 10.07
C GLY A 41 -11.20 28.75 9.26
N ILE A 42 -11.75 29.94 9.46
CA ILE A 42 -11.32 31.18 8.83
C ILE A 42 -10.79 32.10 9.93
N SER A 43 -9.52 32.47 9.83
CA SER A 43 -8.90 33.46 10.70
C SER A 43 -9.16 34.87 10.20
N ASP A 44 -9.62 35.75 11.08
CA ASP A 44 -9.74 37.19 10.85
C ASP A 44 -8.38 37.91 10.93
N SER A 45 -8.37 39.22 10.71
CA SER A 45 -7.13 40.01 10.81
C SER A 45 -6.53 40.05 12.22
N PHE A 46 -7.34 39.79 13.26
CA PHE A 46 -6.96 39.72 14.66
C PHE A 46 -6.57 38.31 15.11
N THR A 47 -6.44 37.36 14.17
CA THR A 47 -6.11 35.94 14.42
C THR A 47 -7.19 35.17 15.17
N VAL A 48 -8.40 35.72 15.27
CA VAL A 48 -9.58 35.00 15.78
C VAL A 48 -10.10 34.09 14.69
N VAL A 49 -10.29 32.82 15.03
CA VAL A 49 -10.70 31.77 14.11
C VAL A 49 -12.18 31.52 14.25
N HIS A 50 -12.91 31.74 13.16
CA HIS A 50 -14.32 31.42 13.04
C HIS A 50 -14.47 30.03 12.40
N SER A 51 -15.14 29.12 13.08
CA SER A 51 -15.37 27.76 12.60
C SER A 51 -16.74 27.26 12.99
N PHE A 52 -17.33 26.38 12.18
CA PHE A 52 -18.65 25.81 12.43
C PHE A 52 -18.52 24.39 12.98
N TRP A 53 -19.16 24.12 14.12
CA TRP A 53 -19.11 22.80 14.76
C TRP A 53 -20.44 22.46 15.45
N ASN A 54 -20.43 21.45 16.31
CA ASN A 54 -21.61 20.96 17.05
C ASN A 54 -22.26 21.97 18.02
N HIS A 55 -21.69 23.16 18.22
CA HIS A 55 -22.29 24.27 18.99
C HIS A 55 -22.63 25.49 18.13
N GLY A 56 -22.57 25.35 16.80
CA GLY A 56 -22.75 26.46 15.87
C GLY A 56 -21.41 27.08 15.49
N VAL A 57 -21.46 28.33 15.02
CA VAL A 57 -20.22 29.08 14.73
C VAL A 57 -19.57 29.51 16.04
N LEU A 58 -18.34 29.08 16.25
CA LEU A 58 -17.48 29.47 17.36
C LEU A 58 -16.36 30.40 16.86
N SER A 59 -15.93 31.31 17.73
CA SER A 59 -14.82 32.24 17.48
C SER A 59 -13.78 32.04 18.57
N GLU A 60 -12.59 31.59 18.22
CA GLU A 60 -11.54 31.19 19.16
C GLU A 60 -10.16 31.71 18.73
N SER A 61 -9.33 32.17 19.66
CA SER A 61 -7.93 32.57 19.39
C SER A 61 -6.92 31.52 19.85
N ASP A 62 -7.15 30.89 21.01
CA ASP A 62 -6.10 30.16 21.72
C ASP A 62 -6.04 28.67 21.34
N ASN A 63 -7.12 28.14 20.76
CA ASN A 63 -7.28 26.72 20.45
C ASN A 63 -6.77 26.33 19.04
N TRP A 64 -6.05 27.24 18.37
CA TRP A 64 -5.60 27.09 16.99
C TRP A 64 -4.10 27.34 16.83
N ALA A 65 -3.33 27.33 17.92
CA ALA A 65 -1.90 27.67 17.92
C ALA A 65 -1.03 26.72 17.07
N ASP A 66 -1.43 25.45 16.92
CA ASP A 66 -0.74 24.44 16.11
C ASP A 66 -1.45 24.20 14.75
N SER A 67 -2.26 25.17 14.30
CA SER A 67 -2.96 25.08 13.02
C SER A 67 -2.03 25.35 11.83
N ILE A 68 -2.41 24.83 10.67
CA ILE A 68 -1.72 25.01 9.40
C ILE A 68 -2.55 25.94 8.53
N VAL A 69 -1.88 26.88 7.88
CA VAL A 69 -2.50 27.78 6.90
C VAL A 69 -2.70 27.06 5.56
N VAL A 70 -3.94 26.85 5.17
CA VAL A 70 -4.31 26.21 3.90
C VAL A 70 -4.30 27.24 2.77
N CYS A 71 -4.81 28.44 3.03
CA CYS A 71 -4.90 29.49 2.02
C CYS A 71 -4.88 30.88 2.66
N GLY A 72 -3.91 31.71 2.29
CA GLY A 72 -3.90 33.13 2.64
C GLY A 72 -4.84 33.93 1.73
N LEU A 73 -5.84 34.57 2.32
CA LEU A 73 -6.86 35.30 1.57
C LEU A 73 -6.53 36.79 1.41
N LEU A 74 -5.66 37.34 2.25
CA LEU A 74 -5.31 38.76 2.24
C LEU A 74 -4.87 39.33 0.87
N PRO A 75 -4.08 38.63 0.03
CA PRO A 75 -3.74 39.12 -1.31
C PRO A 75 -4.94 39.31 -2.23
N PHE A 76 -5.99 38.50 -2.08
CA PHE A 76 -7.22 38.62 -2.86
C PHE A 76 -8.00 39.89 -2.51
N PHE A 77 -7.88 40.34 -1.26
CA PHE A 77 -8.44 41.60 -0.79
C PHE A 77 -7.50 42.80 -1.05
N PHE A 78 -6.59 42.70 -2.02
CA PHE A 78 -5.60 43.74 -2.32
C PHE A 78 -4.77 44.17 -1.09
N ASN A 79 -4.50 43.21 -0.20
CA ASN A 79 -3.88 43.42 1.11
C ASN A 79 -4.66 44.34 2.07
N ASN A 80 -5.98 44.45 1.91
CA ASN A 80 -6.85 45.22 2.79
C ASN A 80 -7.59 44.29 3.78
N SER A 81 -7.10 44.25 5.01
CA SER A 81 -7.67 43.42 6.08
C SER A 81 -9.04 43.90 6.56
N GLU A 82 -9.32 45.22 6.52
CA GLU A 82 -10.63 45.75 6.92
C GLU A 82 -11.74 45.27 5.97
N TRP A 83 -11.43 45.17 4.68
CA TRP A 83 -12.37 44.64 3.69
C TRP A 83 -12.61 43.15 3.89
N PHE A 84 -11.54 42.39 4.19
CA PHE A 84 -11.67 40.97 4.54
C PHE A 84 -12.59 40.79 5.76
N ASP A 85 -12.31 41.48 6.86
CA ASP A 85 -13.08 41.36 8.10
C ASP A 85 -14.54 41.79 7.89
N SER A 86 -14.76 42.86 7.12
CA SER A 86 -16.12 43.31 6.76
C SER A 86 -16.89 42.25 5.97
N SER A 87 -16.23 41.59 5.02
CA SER A 87 -16.83 40.48 4.26
C SER A 87 -17.12 39.27 5.15
N LEU A 88 -16.21 38.91 6.05
CA LEU A 88 -16.41 37.80 6.99
C LEU A 88 -17.58 38.08 7.95
N ILE A 89 -17.64 39.28 8.52
CA ILE A 89 -18.77 39.70 9.37
C ILE A 89 -20.09 39.66 8.59
N SER A 90 -20.10 40.17 7.36
CA SER A 90 -21.29 40.16 6.50
C SER A 90 -21.77 38.74 6.21
N PHE A 91 -20.85 37.82 5.92
CA PHE A 91 -21.14 36.40 5.73
C PHE A 91 -21.75 35.78 6.99
N LEU A 92 -21.11 35.98 8.14
CA LEU A 92 -21.57 35.45 9.43
C LEU A 92 -22.98 35.95 9.78
N GLN A 93 -23.28 37.22 9.50
CA GLN A 93 -24.60 37.80 9.73
C GLN A 93 -25.65 37.21 8.79
N LEU A 94 -25.34 37.14 7.48
CA LEU A 94 -26.26 36.67 6.45
C LEU A 94 -26.65 35.20 6.65
N TYR A 95 -25.69 34.36 7.04
CA TYR A 95 -25.89 32.91 7.20
C TYR A 95 -26.07 32.47 8.66
N SER A 96 -26.29 33.40 9.59
CA SER A 96 -26.40 33.12 11.04
C SER A 96 -27.48 32.10 11.40
N SER A 97 -28.61 32.08 10.68
CA SER A 97 -29.69 31.09 10.89
C SER A 97 -29.37 29.70 10.32
N GLU A 98 -28.53 29.64 9.30
CA GLU A 98 -28.15 28.39 8.63
C GLU A 98 -27.03 27.67 9.38
N TYR A 99 -26.05 28.40 9.91
CA TYR A 99 -24.96 27.84 10.74
C TYR A 99 -25.30 27.81 12.24
N ASN A 100 -26.50 27.32 12.54
CA ASN A 100 -26.91 26.96 13.89
C ASN A 100 -26.45 25.53 14.21
N TYR A 101 -26.09 25.26 15.47
CA TYR A 101 -25.74 23.92 15.97
C TYR A 101 -26.74 22.83 15.57
N ARG A 102 -28.03 23.17 15.45
CA ARG A 102 -29.09 22.22 15.07
C ARG A 102 -29.00 21.73 13.62
N ASN A 103 -28.34 22.49 12.77
CA ASN A 103 -28.19 22.18 11.36
C ASN A 103 -26.84 21.50 11.07
N TYR A 104 -25.98 21.34 12.08
CA TYR A 104 -24.69 20.69 11.92
C TYR A 104 -24.89 19.21 11.57
N ASP A 105 -24.32 18.79 10.45
CA ASP A 105 -24.34 17.42 9.94
C ASP A 105 -22.93 17.06 9.46
N ASP A 106 -22.33 16.04 10.05
CA ASP A 106 -20.94 15.65 9.79
C ASP A 106 -20.66 15.37 8.30
N TRP A 107 -21.68 14.97 7.54
CA TRP A 107 -21.54 14.55 6.15
C TRP A 107 -21.81 15.69 5.16
N ASN A 108 -22.87 16.47 5.38
CA ASN A 108 -23.43 17.37 4.37
C ASN A 108 -23.46 18.85 4.78
N TRP A 109 -23.24 19.17 6.07
CA TRP A 109 -23.28 20.54 6.56
C TRP A 109 -22.35 20.71 7.76
N ASN A 110 -21.05 20.74 7.49
CA ASN A 110 -20.00 20.73 8.51
C ASN A 110 -19.04 21.94 8.38
N CYS A 111 -17.91 21.90 9.10
CA CYS A 111 -16.90 22.95 9.10
C CYS A 111 -16.30 23.23 7.70
N PHE A 112 -16.21 22.23 6.82
CA PHE A 112 -15.74 22.42 5.45
C PHE A 112 -16.77 23.15 4.59
N ASP A 113 -18.05 22.82 4.74
CA ASP A 113 -19.13 23.51 4.02
C ASP A 113 -19.20 24.99 4.40
N PHE A 114 -18.98 25.29 5.68
CA PHE A 114 -18.86 26.65 6.19
C PHE A 114 -17.77 27.45 5.46
N VAL A 115 -16.55 26.91 5.39
CA VAL A 115 -15.44 27.58 4.69
C VAL A 115 -15.72 27.72 3.19
N LEU A 116 -16.22 26.67 2.54
CA LEU A 116 -16.53 26.70 1.11
C LEU A 116 -17.59 27.73 0.76
N ASN A 117 -18.62 27.86 1.59
CA ASN A 117 -19.66 28.85 1.37
C ASN A 117 -19.15 30.27 1.60
N PHE A 118 -18.20 30.49 2.51
CA PHE A 118 -17.51 31.77 2.61
C PHE A 118 -16.69 32.08 1.36
N LEU A 119 -15.89 31.12 0.86
CA LEU A 119 -15.09 31.32 -0.35
C LEU A 119 -15.98 31.65 -1.56
N LYS A 120 -17.12 30.96 -1.70
CA LYS A 120 -18.14 31.29 -2.72
C LYS A 120 -18.74 32.68 -2.50
N PHE A 121 -19.06 33.05 -1.26
CA PHE A 121 -19.62 34.36 -0.91
C PHE A 121 -18.70 35.51 -1.33
N ILE A 122 -17.39 35.37 -1.15
CA ILE A 122 -16.40 36.38 -1.57
C ILE A 122 -15.99 36.23 -3.04
N ASN A 123 -16.61 35.31 -3.78
CA ASN A 123 -16.27 34.96 -5.17
C ASN A 123 -14.78 34.62 -5.36
N PHE A 124 -14.17 34.05 -4.31
CA PHE A 124 -12.81 33.56 -4.35
C PHE A 124 -12.86 32.19 -5.01
N GLY A 125 -12.77 32.15 -6.35
CA GLY A 125 -12.68 30.93 -7.16
C GLY A 125 -13.85 29.93 -7.04
N ASN A 126 -13.83 28.90 -7.89
CA ASN A 126 -14.76 27.76 -7.79
C ASN A 126 -14.12 26.66 -6.92
N TYR A 127 -13.98 26.92 -5.61
CA TYR A 127 -13.50 25.89 -4.69
C TYR A 127 -14.61 24.88 -4.40
N THR A 128 -14.28 23.62 -4.57
CA THR A 128 -15.06 22.47 -4.10
C THR A 128 -14.31 21.83 -2.93
N LYS A 129 -14.98 20.96 -2.15
CA LYS A 129 -14.30 20.12 -1.16
C LYS A 129 -13.07 19.43 -1.79
N LEU A 130 -13.22 18.96 -3.04
CA LEU A 130 -12.13 18.38 -3.84
C LEU A 130 -10.93 19.32 -4.02
N VAL A 131 -11.12 20.60 -4.35
CA VAL A 131 -9.99 21.55 -4.53
C VAL A 131 -9.27 21.82 -3.20
N ILE A 132 -10.00 21.98 -2.09
CA ILE A 132 -9.38 22.14 -0.75
C ILE A 132 -8.60 20.88 -0.38
N CYS A 133 -9.18 19.69 -0.61
CA CYS A 133 -8.48 18.43 -0.41
C CYS A 133 -7.27 18.29 -1.33
N THR A 134 -7.34 18.77 -2.58
CA THR A 134 -6.21 18.73 -3.51
C THR A 134 -5.12 19.73 -3.12
N SER A 135 -5.47 20.87 -2.51
CA SER A 135 -4.49 21.80 -1.94
C SER A 135 -3.83 21.24 -0.68
N LEU A 136 -4.57 20.54 0.19
CA LEU A 136 -4.00 19.78 1.30
C LEU A 136 -3.10 18.63 0.80
N TYR A 137 -3.52 17.97 -0.28
CA TYR A 137 -2.75 16.97 -1.01
C TYR A 137 -1.48 17.58 -1.60
N GLN A 138 -1.54 18.78 -2.17
CA GLN A 138 -0.36 19.50 -2.67
C GLN A 138 0.55 20.01 -1.53
N MET A 139 0.01 20.27 -0.33
CA MET A 139 0.83 20.55 0.86
C MET A 139 1.53 19.29 1.37
N ALA A 140 0.88 18.12 1.27
CA ALA A 140 1.53 16.83 1.46
C ALA A 140 2.56 16.57 0.33
N GLU A 141 2.25 16.92 -0.91
CA GLU A 141 3.14 16.84 -2.08
C GLU A 141 4.34 17.81 -1.98
N PHE A 142 4.20 18.93 -1.27
CA PHE A 142 5.29 19.87 -0.96
C PHE A 142 6.30 19.27 0.04
N LEU A 143 5.90 18.27 0.81
CA LEU A 143 6.80 17.39 1.57
C LEU A 143 7.46 16.32 0.68
N GLU A 144 6.95 16.12 -0.54
CA GLU A 144 7.37 15.09 -1.50
C GLU A 144 8.10 15.65 -2.75
N ASP A 145 8.50 16.93 -2.78
CA ASP A 145 9.19 17.53 -3.93
C ASP A 145 10.48 16.76 -4.30
N PHE A 146 10.38 15.97 -5.38
CA PHE A 146 11.38 15.06 -5.94
C PHE A 146 12.66 15.78 -6.41
N GLY A 147 12.63 17.11 -6.55
CA GLY A 147 13.77 17.93 -6.97
C GLY A 147 14.72 18.33 -5.83
N SER A 148 14.34 18.10 -4.57
CA SER A 148 15.18 18.49 -3.42
C SER A 148 16.18 17.39 -3.06
N ASN A 149 17.49 17.70 -3.09
CA ASN A 149 18.58 16.86 -2.57
C ASN A 149 18.57 16.79 -1.02
N ASP A 150 17.41 16.99 -0.39
CA ASP A 150 17.29 16.97 1.06
C ASP A 150 17.28 15.52 1.54
N VAL A 151 18.38 15.14 2.17
CA VAL A 151 18.60 13.79 2.71
C VAL A 151 17.52 13.44 3.74
N ASN A 152 17.04 14.41 4.53
CA ASN A 152 16.01 14.16 5.52
C ASN A 152 14.67 13.80 4.88
N ARG A 153 14.27 14.51 3.81
CA ARG A 153 13.04 14.20 3.07
C ARG A 153 13.09 12.83 2.40
N THR A 154 14.26 12.43 1.92
CA THR A 154 14.46 11.08 1.37
C THR A 154 14.31 10.01 2.45
N VAL A 155 14.80 10.28 3.66
CA VAL A 155 14.64 9.39 4.82
C VAL A 155 13.17 9.32 5.22
N ASP A 156 12.48 10.44 5.40
CA ASP A 156 11.06 10.48 5.79
C ASP A 156 10.16 9.74 4.78
N ARG A 157 10.43 9.90 3.47
CA ARG A 157 9.72 9.16 2.41
C ARG A 157 9.97 7.66 2.49
N ASN A 158 11.23 7.26 2.71
CA ASN A 158 11.57 5.85 2.85
C ASN A 158 10.94 5.26 4.12
N ASP A 159 10.86 6.05 5.20
CA ASP A 159 10.22 5.66 6.45
C ASP A 159 8.71 5.51 6.28
N PHE A 160 8.05 6.42 5.57
CA PHE A 160 6.63 6.30 5.22
C PHE A 160 6.36 5.05 4.37
N ARG A 161 7.13 4.84 3.29
CA ARG A 161 7.00 3.62 2.45
C ARG A 161 7.28 2.36 3.25
N THR A 162 8.23 2.39 4.17
CA THR A 162 8.51 1.26 5.07
C THR A 162 7.34 1.00 6.01
N ASN A 163 6.72 2.04 6.56
CA ASN A 163 5.56 1.93 7.42
C ASN A 163 4.34 1.37 6.66
N GLN A 164 4.04 1.91 5.47
CA GLN A 164 2.97 1.39 4.60
C GLN A 164 3.22 -0.08 4.22
N PHE A 165 4.48 -0.44 3.94
CA PHE A 165 4.85 -1.82 3.70
C PHE A 165 4.65 -2.73 4.92
N GLN A 166 4.95 -2.24 6.12
CA GLN A 166 4.71 -2.98 7.37
C GLN A 166 3.22 -3.19 7.64
N ILE A 167 2.40 -2.14 7.44
CA ILE A 167 0.94 -2.21 7.54
C ILE A 167 0.40 -3.24 6.55
N PHE A 168 0.80 -3.16 5.27
CA PHE A 168 0.43 -4.14 4.25
C PHE A 168 0.83 -5.57 4.66
N THR A 169 2.05 -5.76 5.14
CA THR A 169 2.54 -7.08 5.55
C THR A 169 1.75 -7.64 6.74
N HIS A 170 1.39 -6.79 7.69
CA HIS A 170 0.56 -7.16 8.84
C HIS A 170 -0.85 -7.53 8.38
N GLU A 171 -1.51 -6.67 7.60
CA GLU A 171 -2.83 -6.96 7.06
C GLU A 171 -2.85 -8.21 6.17
N TYR A 172 -1.82 -8.40 5.35
CA TYR A 172 -1.68 -9.60 4.56
C TYR A 172 -1.57 -10.81 5.46
N ARG A 173 -0.72 -10.80 6.49
CA ARG A 173 -0.60 -11.91 7.45
C ARG A 173 -1.92 -12.18 8.17
N ASP A 174 -2.65 -11.16 8.58
CA ASP A 174 -3.95 -11.30 9.25
C ASP A 174 -5.04 -11.87 8.32
N LYS A 175 -5.07 -11.42 7.06
CA LYS A 175 -6.06 -11.84 6.05
C LYS A 175 -5.72 -13.18 5.38
N SER A 176 -4.43 -13.52 5.26
CA SER A 176 -3.94 -14.74 4.59
C SER A 176 -3.76 -15.92 5.54
N ASN A 177 -3.52 -15.67 6.83
CA ASN A 177 -3.64 -16.73 7.81
C ASN A 177 -5.12 -17.12 7.93
N PRO A 178 -5.46 -18.41 7.88
CA PRO A 178 -6.84 -18.83 8.11
C PRO A 178 -7.27 -18.30 9.48
N ALA A 179 -8.36 -17.53 9.50
CA ALA A 179 -8.92 -16.91 10.70
C ALA A 179 -9.17 -17.97 11.78
N CYS A 180 -8.16 -18.20 12.62
CA CYS A 180 -8.20 -19.18 13.69
C CYS A 180 -7.99 -18.49 15.02
N CYS A 181 -8.58 -17.32 15.17
CA CYS A 181 -8.63 -16.55 16.41
C CYS A 181 -9.90 -15.69 16.41
N ALA A 182 -11.08 -16.32 16.44
CA ALA A 182 -12.15 -15.72 17.22
C ALA A 182 -11.91 -16.20 18.66
N GLU A 183 -11.75 -15.29 19.61
CA GLU A 183 -11.37 -15.57 21.01
C GLU A 183 -12.32 -16.55 21.73
N ASN A 184 -13.43 -16.93 21.11
CA ASN A 184 -14.46 -17.80 21.67
C ASN A 184 -14.85 -18.92 20.67
N GLY A 185 -14.10 -20.03 20.62
CA GLY A 185 -14.54 -21.20 19.84
C GLY A 185 -13.56 -22.38 19.79
N ASN A 186 -13.86 -23.43 20.55
CA ASN A 186 -13.04 -24.65 20.74
C ASN A 186 -12.88 -25.59 19.51
N ASP A 187 -13.18 -25.15 18.28
CA ASP A 187 -13.09 -26.00 17.09
C ASP A 187 -11.92 -25.61 16.17
N HIS A 188 -10.75 -26.19 16.45
CA HIS A 188 -9.52 -26.04 15.66
C HIS A 188 -9.42 -26.99 14.46
N SER A 189 -10.49 -27.70 14.10
CA SER A 189 -10.43 -28.76 13.08
C SER A 189 -10.16 -28.25 11.66
N LYS A 190 -10.53 -27.01 11.33
CA LYS A 190 -10.27 -26.40 10.00
C LYS A 190 -8.80 -25.99 9.81
N CYS A 191 -8.22 -25.29 10.78
CA CYS A 191 -6.81 -24.90 10.74
C CYS A 191 -5.88 -26.11 10.75
N ALA A 192 -6.20 -27.15 11.53
CA ALA A 192 -5.44 -28.40 11.52
C ALA A 192 -5.43 -29.09 10.14
N LYS A 193 -6.52 -28.98 9.35
CA LYS A 193 -6.62 -29.57 8.01
C LYS A 193 -5.85 -28.77 6.96
N GLU A 194 -5.93 -27.43 7.00
CA GLU A 194 -5.19 -26.56 6.08
C GLU A 194 -3.68 -26.59 6.33
N GLU A 195 -3.26 -26.55 7.58
CA GLU A 195 -1.85 -26.74 7.94
C GLU A 195 -1.34 -28.13 7.54
N ALA A 196 -2.14 -29.18 7.73
CA ALA A 196 -1.77 -30.52 7.30
C ALA A 196 -1.62 -30.60 5.76
N SER A 197 -2.50 -29.93 5.01
CA SER A 197 -2.43 -29.84 3.54
C SER A 197 -1.14 -29.14 3.09
N VAL A 198 -0.84 -27.95 3.65
CA VAL A 198 0.39 -27.20 3.33
C VAL A 198 1.64 -28.00 3.69
N ARG A 199 1.66 -28.67 4.86
CA ARG A 199 2.77 -29.56 5.25
C ARG A 199 2.94 -30.73 4.28
N ASN A 200 1.85 -31.31 3.78
CA ASN A 200 1.90 -32.42 2.83
C ASN A 200 2.47 -31.99 1.48
N SER A 201 2.03 -30.86 0.92
CA SER A 201 2.59 -30.31 -0.34
C SER A 201 4.09 -29.98 -0.21
N LYS A 202 4.52 -29.41 0.92
CA LYS A 202 5.95 -29.16 1.18
C LYS A 202 6.77 -30.46 1.21
N LYS A 203 6.24 -31.52 1.84
CA LYS A 203 6.91 -32.83 1.88
C LYS A 203 7.04 -33.44 0.49
N GLU A 204 6.02 -33.32 -0.35
CA GLU A 204 6.01 -33.82 -1.73
C GLU A 204 7.10 -33.16 -2.57
N ILE A 205 7.17 -31.83 -2.53
CA ILE A 205 8.21 -31.04 -3.22
C ILE A 205 9.61 -31.49 -2.79
N VAL A 206 9.87 -31.57 -1.47
CA VAL A 206 11.17 -32.01 -0.94
C VAL A 206 11.52 -33.43 -1.41
N ASN A 207 10.53 -34.33 -1.45
CA ASN A 207 10.75 -35.70 -1.91
C ASN A 207 11.09 -35.75 -3.41
N ILE A 208 10.39 -34.98 -4.24
CA ILE A 208 10.65 -34.91 -5.68
C ILE A 208 12.02 -34.30 -5.96
N THR A 209 12.37 -33.18 -5.30
CA THR A 209 13.70 -32.57 -5.45
C THR A 209 14.81 -33.56 -5.08
N ARG A 210 14.65 -34.34 -4.00
CA ARG A 210 15.60 -35.40 -3.62
C ARG A 210 15.69 -36.51 -4.66
N LYS A 211 14.56 -36.94 -5.23
CA LYS A 211 14.54 -37.95 -6.30
C LYS A 211 15.24 -37.45 -7.57
N LEU A 212 15.00 -36.21 -7.99
CA LEU A 212 15.66 -35.59 -9.14
C LEU A 212 17.18 -35.50 -8.95
N GLN A 213 17.64 -35.10 -7.76
CA GLN A 213 19.07 -35.06 -7.44
C GLN A 213 19.73 -36.44 -7.52
N LYS A 214 19.06 -37.50 -7.03
CA LYS A 214 19.55 -38.88 -7.17
C LYS A 214 19.56 -39.35 -8.63
N ALA A 215 18.55 -38.98 -9.40
CA ALA A 215 18.46 -39.31 -10.83
C ALA A 215 19.59 -38.63 -11.63
N LEU A 216 19.90 -37.36 -11.34
CA LEU A 216 21.03 -36.62 -11.94
C LEU A 216 22.35 -37.35 -11.76
N ILE A 217 22.70 -37.67 -10.51
CA ILE A 217 23.96 -38.36 -10.19
C ILE A 217 24.00 -39.72 -10.90
N SER A 218 22.86 -40.43 -10.97
CA SER A 218 22.80 -41.73 -11.63
C SER A 218 22.98 -41.64 -13.14
N LEU A 219 22.38 -40.64 -13.81
CA LEU A 219 22.50 -40.43 -15.25
C LEU A 219 23.89 -39.95 -15.67
N GLU A 220 24.54 -39.13 -14.85
CA GLU A 220 25.94 -38.68 -15.06
C GLU A 220 26.93 -39.85 -15.05
N MET A 221 26.59 -40.94 -14.37
CA MET A 221 27.40 -42.16 -14.29
C MET A 221 27.04 -43.20 -15.39
N MET A 222 26.04 -42.94 -16.22
CA MET A 222 25.66 -43.83 -17.34
C MET A 222 26.41 -43.46 -18.61
N ASN A 223 26.58 -44.42 -19.52
CA ASN A 223 27.15 -44.15 -20.84
C ASN A 223 26.27 -43.18 -21.64
N ASN A 224 26.90 -42.22 -22.32
CA ASN A 224 26.27 -41.15 -23.11
C ASN A 224 25.53 -41.68 -24.35
N SER A 225 24.36 -42.29 -24.17
CA SER A 225 23.39 -42.46 -25.25
C SER A 225 22.61 -41.15 -25.44
N GLY A 226 22.18 -40.85 -26.67
CA GLY A 226 21.41 -39.63 -26.94
C GLY A 226 20.15 -39.49 -26.08
N ALA A 227 19.50 -40.61 -25.72
CA ALA A 227 18.35 -40.63 -24.83
C ALA A 227 18.71 -40.27 -23.37
N VAL A 228 19.87 -40.72 -22.86
CA VAL A 228 20.37 -40.38 -21.51
C VAL A 228 20.71 -38.89 -21.42
N VAL A 229 21.33 -38.32 -22.46
CA VAL A 229 21.67 -36.89 -22.53
C VAL A 229 20.40 -36.02 -22.50
N ASN A 230 19.39 -36.37 -23.29
CA ASN A 230 18.12 -35.62 -23.34
C ASN A 230 17.40 -35.60 -21.98
N VAL A 231 17.31 -36.75 -21.31
CA VAL A 231 16.67 -36.84 -19.98
C VAL A 231 17.49 -36.11 -18.91
N LEU A 232 18.83 -36.16 -19.01
CA LEU A 232 19.73 -35.45 -18.11
C LEU A 232 19.58 -33.93 -18.23
N GLU A 233 19.52 -33.39 -19.44
CA GLU A 233 19.28 -31.96 -19.67
C GLU A 233 17.90 -31.52 -19.18
N ALA A 234 16.86 -32.31 -19.47
CA ALA A 234 15.50 -32.02 -19.01
C ALA A 234 15.39 -32.01 -17.47
N ILE A 235 16.04 -32.96 -16.78
CA ILE A 235 16.07 -33.00 -15.31
C ILE A 235 16.84 -31.80 -14.74
N ARG A 236 17.96 -31.37 -15.35
CA ARG A 236 18.69 -30.17 -14.92
C ARG A 236 17.81 -28.92 -15.01
N PHE A 237 17.12 -28.75 -16.13
CA PHE A 237 16.24 -27.61 -16.37
C PHE A 237 15.08 -27.55 -15.36
N ILE A 238 14.38 -28.67 -15.14
CA ILE A 238 13.28 -28.75 -14.19
C ILE A 238 13.76 -28.53 -12.75
N ASN A 239 14.93 -29.04 -12.38
CA ASN A 239 15.48 -28.87 -11.03
C ASN A 239 15.91 -27.41 -10.76
N ALA A 240 16.39 -26.69 -11.78
CA ALA A 240 16.68 -25.25 -11.67
C ALA A 240 15.39 -24.44 -11.45
N GLN A 241 14.37 -24.68 -12.29
CA GLN A 241 13.06 -24.02 -12.16
C GLN A 241 12.39 -24.31 -10.81
N LEU A 242 12.43 -25.57 -10.33
CA LEU A 242 11.88 -25.92 -9.02
C LEU A 242 12.55 -25.14 -7.89
N ARG A 243 13.88 -24.97 -7.93
CA ARG A 243 14.60 -24.20 -6.90
C ARG A 243 14.19 -22.73 -6.89
N GLU A 244 14.06 -22.12 -8.07
CA GLU A 244 13.64 -20.73 -8.22
C GLU A 244 12.21 -20.53 -7.70
N LEU A 245 11.26 -21.38 -8.11
CA LEU A 245 9.87 -21.31 -7.66
C LEU A 245 9.72 -21.59 -6.15
N ILE A 246 10.54 -22.47 -5.57
CA ILE A 246 10.56 -22.71 -4.11
C ILE A 246 11.02 -21.45 -3.37
N VAL A 247 12.06 -20.77 -3.86
CA VAL A 247 12.54 -19.51 -3.27
C VAL A 247 11.46 -18.44 -3.39
N LYS A 248 10.87 -18.24 -4.58
CA LYS A 248 9.80 -17.28 -4.81
C LYS A 248 8.56 -17.55 -3.93
N ASN A 249 8.21 -18.81 -3.70
CA ASN A 249 7.09 -19.21 -2.86
C ASN A 249 7.40 -19.16 -1.34
N SER A 250 8.66 -18.96 -0.94
CA SER A 250 9.08 -18.90 0.47
C SER A 250 9.65 -17.54 0.90
N SER A 251 9.96 -16.65 -0.04
CA SER A 251 10.36 -15.28 0.26
C SER A 251 9.20 -14.53 0.91
N GLU A 252 9.43 -14.01 2.12
CA GLU A 252 8.58 -12.95 2.65
C GLU A 252 8.73 -11.71 1.77
N PHE A 253 7.67 -10.92 1.71
CA PHE A 253 7.64 -9.70 0.93
C PHE A 253 8.78 -8.76 1.34
N SER A 254 9.26 -7.97 0.37
CA SER A 254 10.18 -6.85 0.60
C SER A 254 9.63 -5.62 -0.11
N ALA A 255 9.91 -4.41 0.43
CA ALA A 255 9.59 -3.12 -0.18
C ALA A 255 10.20 -2.95 -1.59
N THR A 256 11.20 -3.76 -1.95
CA THR A 256 11.80 -3.79 -3.29
C THR A 256 11.15 -4.79 -4.25
N THR A 257 10.35 -5.73 -3.73
CA THR A 257 9.82 -6.87 -4.49
C THR A 257 8.33 -6.69 -4.80
N ILE A 258 7.62 -5.91 -3.98
CA ILE A 258 6.26 -5.46 -4.29
C ILE A 258 6.34 -3.96 -4.62
N PRO A 259 6.02 -3.54 -5.85
CA PRO A 259 5.81 -2.14 -6.14
C PRO A 259 4.54 -1.71 -5.40
N LEU A 260 4.73 -1.03 -4.27
CA LEU A 260 3.61 -0.36 -3.63
C LEU A 260 3.18 0.79 -4.56
N PRO A 261 1.87 0.94 -4.82
CA PRO A 261 1.35 2.12 -5.48
C PRO A 261 1.75 3.33 -4.64
N GLU A 262 1.82 4.49 -5.30
CA GLU A 262 2.11 5.73 -4.59
C GLU A 262 1.05 6.03 -3.52
N TYR A 263 -0.17 5.49 -3.66
CA TYR A 263 -1.31 5.72 -2.77
C TYR A 263 -2.15 4.45 -2.59
N ASP A 264 -2.74 4.27 -1.40
CA ASP A 264 -3.68 3.18 -1.12
C ASP A 264 -5.12 3.52 -1.57
N GLU A 265 -5.87 2.51 -2.02
CA GLU A 265 -7.25 2.68 -2.50
C GLU A 265 -8.21 3.08 -1.37
N MET A 266 -7.97 2.60 -0.15
CA MET A 266 -8.79 2.94 1.02
C MET A 266 -8.52 4.38 1.47
N ASP A 267 -7.26 4.80 1.43
CA ASP A 267 -6.89 6.20 1.66
C ASP A 267 -7.61 7.09 0.64
N MET A 268 -7.53 6.74 -0.65
CA MET A 268 -8.26 7.47 -1.69
C MET A 268 -9.78 7.48 -1.44
N LYS A 269 -10.38 6.36 -1.01
CA LYS A 269 -11.83 6.27 -0.70
C LYS A 269 -12.22 7.19 0.44
N CYS A 270 -11.37 7.27 1.46
CA CYS A 270 -11.56 8.17 2.58
C CYS A 270 -11.49 9.64 2.15
N PHE A 271 -10.60 9.98 1.22
CA PHE A 271 -10.39 11.36 0.77
C PHE A 271 -11.36 11.84 -0.32
N LEU A 272 -11.76 10.96 -1.25
CA LEU A 272 -12.54 11.31 -2.45
C LEU A 272 -14.00 10.81 -2.37
N GLY A 273 -14.30 9.88 -1.47
CA GLY A 273 -15.59 9.20 -1.41
C GLY A 273 -15.77 8.14 -2.49
N ASP A 274 -16.71 7.21 -2.26
CA ASP A 274 -16.91 6.02 -3.10
C ASP A 274 -17.31 6.36 -4.55
N GLU A 275 -18.10 7.41 -4.76
CA GLU A 275 -18.60 7.80 -6.09
C GLU A 275 -17.53 8.38 -7.02
N GLN A 276 -16.49 9.01 -6.45
CA GLN A 276 -15.46 9.70 -7.23
C GLN A 276 -14.33 8.76 -7.65
N ILE A 277 -14.08 7.70 -6.89
CA ILE A 277 -13.08 6.68 -7.25
C ILE A 277 -13.54 5.84 -8.41
N ALA A 278 -14.83 5.48 -8.46
CA ALA A 278 -15.46 4.76 -9.58
C ALA A 278 -15.20 5.42 -10.95
N ASN A 279 -15.02 6.75 -10.97
CA ASN A 279 -14.79 7.55 -12.17
C ASN A 279 -13.30 7.86 -12.44
N SER A 280 -12.40 7.57 -11.49
CA SER A 280 -10.96 7.77 -11.62
C SER A 280 -10.29 6.53 -12.25
N GLN A 281 -9.10 6.70 -12.86
CA GLN A 281 -8.30 5.56 -13.35
C GLN A 281 -7.91 4.55 -12.24
N ILE A 282 -8.14 4.90 -10.96
CA ILE A 282 -7.91 4.06 -9.78
C ILE A 282 -9.01 2.98 -9.63
N ALA A 283 -10.23 3.19 -10.15
CA ALA A 283 -11.28 2.16 -10.11
C ALA A 283 -10.94 0.88 -10.88
N ASN A 284 -9.98 0.94 -11.81
CA ASN A 284 -9.49 -0.22 -12.55
C ASN A 284 -8.16 -0.76 -12.02
N SER A 285 -7.53 -0.15 -11.01
CA SER A 285 -6.37 -0.76 -10.37
C SER A 285 -6.83 -1.83 -9.40
N GLN A 286 -6.53 -3.10 -9.72
CA GLN A 286 -6.66 -4.19 -8.76
C GLN A 286 -5.91 -3.81 -7.48
N SER A 287 -6.54 -4.02 -6.32
CA SER A 287 -5.88 -3.81 -5.02
C SER A 287 -4.56 -4.60 -4.98
N ILE A 288 -3.53 -4.05 -4.33
CA ILE A 288 -2.23 -4.72 -4.13
C ILE A 288 -2.44 -6.13 -3.57
N MET A 289 -3.39 -6.29 -2.65
CA MET A 289 -3.77 -7.57 -2.09
C MET A 289 -4.28 -8.57 -3.13
N GLN A 290 -5.05 -8.10 -4.12
CA GLN A 290 -5.52 -8.93 -5.22
C GLN A 290 -4.37 -9.33 -6.14
N LEU A 291 -3.52 -8.38 -6.52
CA LEU A 291 -2.33 -8.65 -7.34
C LEU A 291 -1.39 -9.67 -6.69
N VAL A 292 -1.15 -9.53 -5.39
CA VAL A 292 -0.31 -10.46 -4.63
C VAL A 292 -0.98 -11.83 -4.52
N ASN A 293 -2.28 -11.89 -4.26
CA ASN A 293 -3.00 -13.17 -4.24
C ASN A 293 -2.98 -13.86 -5.60
N GLU A 294 -3.13 -13.11 -6.69
CA GLU A 294 -3.03 -13.62 -8.06
C GLU A 294 -1.62 -14.15 -8.37
N ASP A 295 -0.56 -13.44 -7.99
CA ASP A 295 0.82 -13.93 -8.18
C ASP A 295 1.13 -15.15 -7.31
N VAL A 296 0.60 -15.23 -6.09
CA VAL A 296 0.71 -16.40 -5.22
C VAL A 296 -0.01 -17.60 -5.84
N ILE A 297 -1.24 -17.42 -6.32
CA ILE A 297 -2.01 -18.47 -7.00
C ILE A 297 -1.28 -18.94 -8.25
N LYS A 298 -0.77 -18.00 -9.05
CA LYS A 298 -0.02 -18.28 -10.28
C LYS A 298 1.26 -19.06 -9.97
N THR A 299 2.07 -18.59 -9.02
CA THR A 299 3.30 -19.25 -8.60
C THR A 299 3.03 -20.65 -8.05
N LYS A 300 1.93 -20.84 -7.30
CA LYS A 300 1.50 -22.15 -6.80
C LYS A 300 1.07 -23.09 -7.93
N ASN A 301 0.35 -22.59 -8.93
CA ASN A 301 -0.06 -23.37 -10.10
C ASN A 301 1.15 -23.79 -10.94
N GLU A 302 2.09 -22.85 -11.18
CA GLU A 302 3.35 -23.13 -11.87
C GLU A 302 4.16 -24.20 -11.12
N LEU A 303 4.29 -24.07 -9.79
CA LEU A 303 4.97 -25.05 -8.95
C LEU A 303 4.35 -26.45 -9.06
N ASN A 304 3.03 -26.56 -9.00
CA ASN A 304 2.33 -27.85 -9.16
C ASN A 304 2.56 -28.46 -10.55
N LEU A 305 2.58 -27.63 -11.59
CA LEU A 305 2.78 -28.08 -12.97
C LEU A 305 4.21 -28.56 -13.20
N THR A 306 5.21 -27.84 -12.67
CA THR A 306 6.62 -28.26 -12.70
C THR A 306 6.85 -29.54 -11.87
N VAL A 307 6.17 -29.68 -10.73
CA VAL A 307 6.17 -30.91 -9.94
C VAL A 307 5.65 -32.10 -10.75
N ALA A 308 4.52 -31.95 -11.45
CA ALA A 308 3.97 -33.02 -12.30
C ALA A 308 4.92 -33.40 -13.45
N GLN A 309 5.57 -32.41 -14.08
CA GLN A 309 6.58 -32.64 -15.12
C GLN A 309 7.80 -33.41 -14.56
N ALA A 310 8.25 -33.07 -13.36
CA ALA A 310 9.32 -33.78 -12.68
C ALA A 310 8.99 -35.26 -12.44
N GLU A 311 7.74 -35.57 -12.06
CA GLU A 311 7.32 -36.96 -11.88
C GLU A 311 7.36 -37.76 -13.18
N LEU A 312 6.94 -37.16 -14.30
CA LEU A 312 7.00 -37.82 -15.61
C LEU A 312 8.44 -38.13 -16.01
N LEU A 313 9.35 -37.17 -15.83
CA LEU A 313 10.78 -37.37 -16.10
C LEU A 313 11.39 -38.45 -15.20
N LEU A 314 10.99 -38.53 -13.94
CA LEU A 314 11.45 -39.58 -13.03
C LEU A 314 10.99 -40.98 -13.48
N ARG A 315 9.78 -41.10 -14.06
CA ARG A 315 9.31 -42.37 -14.65
C ARG A 315 10.12 -42.77 -15.88
N GLU A 316 10.45 -41.80 -16.73
CA GLU A 316 11.30 -42.02 -17.91
C GLU A 316 12.73 -42.44 -17.51
N PHE A 317 13.29 -41.78 -16.49
CA PHE A 317 14.57 -42.17 -15.89
C PHE A 317 14.56 -43.61 -15.37
N GLU A 318 13.55 -44.03 -14.61
CA GLU A 318 13.47 -45.40 -14.09
C GLU A 318 13.36 -46.43 -15.23
N LYS A 319 12.69 -46.10 -16.34
CA LYS A 319 12.65 -46.94 -17.53
C LYS A 319 14.05 -47.11 -18.15
N LEU A 320 14.77 -46.01 -18.38
CA LEU A 320 16.14 -46.04 -18.91
C LEU A 320 17.10 -46.82 -18.02
N LYS A 321 16.98 -46.63 -16.70
CA LYS A 321 17.77 -47.37 -15.71
C LYS A 321 17.51 -48.87 -15.78
N MET A 322 16.26 -49.30 -15.93
CA MET A 322 15.91 -50.72 -16.11
C MET A 322 16.46 -51.28 -17.43
N GLU A 323 16.39 -50.53 -18.52
CA GLU A 323 16.95 -50.93 -19.82
C GLU A 323 18.48 -51.09 -19.76
N ASN A 324 19.18 -50.14 -19.13
CA ASN A 324 20.63 -50.20 -18.95
C ASN A 324 21.08 -51.38 -18.06
N GLN A 325 20.34 -51.66 -16.98
CA GLN A 325 20.57 -52.84 -16.13
C GLN A 325 20.36 -54.15 -16.91
N ARG A 326 19.35 -54.23 -17.77
CA ARG A 326 19.11 -55.40 -18.63
C ARG A 326 20.24 -55.58 -19.65
N ALA A 327 20.67 -54.50 -20.32
CA ALA A 327 21.78 -54.54 -21.26
C ALA A 327 23.09 -55.02 -20.59
N THR A 328 23.40 -54.48 -19.42
CA THR A 328 24.59 -54.89 -18.64
C THR A 328 24.54 -56.37 -18.26
N ARG A 329 23.38 -56.89 -17.85
CA ARG A 329 23.21 -58.33 -17.55
C ARG A 329 23.42 -59.21 -18.78
N ILE A 330 22.89 -58.82 -19.95
CA ILE A 330 23.07 -59.58 -21.20
C ILE A 330 24.55 -59.61 -21.59
N ILE A 331 25.25 -58.48 -21.50
CA ILE A 331 26.70 -58.42 -21.78
C ILE A 331 27.48 -59.34 -20.83
N ASN A 332 27.20 -59.29 -19.53
CA ASN A 332 27.87 -60.14 -18.55
C ASN A 332 27.62 -61.64 -18.79
N VAL A 333 26.39 -62.03 -19.16
CA VAL A 333 26.07 -63.42 -19.51
C VAL A 333 26.76 -63.84 -20.81
N ALA A 334 26.82 -62.96 -21.81
CA ALA A 334 27.53 -63.22 -23.06
C ALA A 334 29.05 -63.41 -22.83
N TYR A 335 29.66 -62.57 -21.97
CA TYR A 335 31.06 -62.71 -21.57
C TYR A 335 31.31 -64.02 -20.81
N PHE A 336 30.42 -64.42 -19.90
CA PHE A 336 30.55 -65.65 -19.13
C PHE A 336 30.35 -66.95 -19.94
N ASN A 337 29.73 -66.86 -21.12
CA ASN A 337 29.57 -68.01 -22.03
C ASN A 337 30.69 -68.10 -23.08
N TYR A 338 31.55 -67.08 -23.18
CA TYR A 338 32.69 -67.02 -24.11
C TYR A 338 34.03 -67.39 -23.47
N TYR A 339 34.07 -67.48 -22.14
CA TYR A 339 35.15 -68.05 -21.33
C TYR A 339 34.64 -69.31 -20.65
#